data_AF-F2X987-F1
#
_entry.id   AF-F2X987-F1
#
_cell.length_a   1.000
_cell.length_b   1.000
_cell.length_c   1.000
_cell.angle_alpha   90.00
_cell.angle_beta   90.00
_cell.angle_gamma   90.00
#
_symmetry.space_group_name_H-M   'P 1'
#
loop_
_entity.id
_entity.type
_entity.pdbx_description
1 polymer ?
#
loop_
_entity_poly.entity_id
_entity_poly.type
_entity_poly.pdbx_seq_one_letter_code
_entity_poly.pdbx_strand_id
1 'polypeptide(L)'
;MFLERQRGITIQTAITSFQRENVKVNIVDTPGHMDFLADVYRSLSVLDGAILLISAKDGVQSQTRILFHALRKMNIPIIFFINKIDQNGINLPDVYQDIKDKLSDDIIIKQTVNLNLKPYVIDYTEPEQWETVIVGNDYLLEKYTIRKTLNIAELEKEENERIQNCSLYPVYHGSAKNNIGIKQLIEVITSKLFSPTQLNSDKLCGNVFKVEYSDDGQRLVY
;
A
#
# COMPACT_ATOMS: atom_id res chain seq x y z
N MET A 1 -2.58 21.26 13.82
CA MET A 1 -3.94 21.43 13.26
C MET A 1 -4.27 22.76 12.58
N PHE A 2 -4.11 23.97 13.18
CA PHE A 2 -4.54 25.22 12.51
C PHE A 2 -3.80 25.47 11.19
N LEU A 3 -2.47 25.37 11.20
CA LEU A 3 -1.62 25.50 10.01
C LEU A 3 -1.88 24.41 8.96
N GLU A 4 -2.15 23.18 9.37
CA GLU A 4 -2.49 22.06 8.49
C GLU A 4 -3.82 22.30 7.77
N ARG A 5 -4.86 22.70 8.50
CA ARG A 5 -6.18 23.03 7.93
C ARG A 5 -6.10 24.23 6.97
N GLN A 6 -5.26 25.22 7.29
CA GLN A 6 -5.08 26.41 6.45
C GLN A 6 -4.32 26.10 5.15
N ARG A 7 -3.36 25.16 5.19
CA ARG A 7 -2.53 24.78 4.03
C ARG A 7 -3.03 23.56 3.27
N GLY A 8 -3.96 22.78 3.84
CA GLY A 8 -4.47 21.54 3.24
C GLY A 8 -3.42 20.44 3.12
N ILE A 9 -2.38 20.45 3.97
CA ILE A 9 -1.30 19.46 3.99
C ILE A 9 -1.15 18.88 5.40
N THR A 10 -0.80 17.59 5.47
CA THR A 10 -0.36 16.94 6.71
C THR A 10 1.03 17.45 7.07
N ILE A 11 1.19 18.03 8.27
CA ILE A 11 2.46 18.57 8.78
C ILE A 11 3.02 17.62 9.85
N GLN A 12 2.17 17.00 10.66
CA GLN A 12 2.58 16.04 11.68
C GLN A 12 2.00 14.66 11.42
N THR A 13 2.76 13.62 11.76
CA THR A 13 2.27 12.24 11.67
C THR A 13 1.08 12.04 12.59
N ALA A 14 -0.08 11.62 12.07
CA ALA A 14 -1.27 11.35 12.88
C ALA A 14 -1.47 9.84 13.05
N ILE A 15 -1.87 9.41 14.25
CA ILE A 15 -2.15 8.00 14.55
C ILE A 15 -3.64 7.85 14.79
N THR A 16 -4.28 6.92 14.08
CA THR A 16 -5.66 6.53 14.36
C THR A 16 -5.79 5.01 14.30
N SER A 17 -6.76 4.46 15.02
CA SER A 17 -6.96 3.01 15.07
C SER A 17 -8.41 2.66 14.79
N PHE A 18 -8.62 1.55 14.09
CA PHE A 18 -9.93 0.95 13.94
C PHE A 18 -9.81 -0.57 14.07
N GLN A 19 -10.94 -1.21 14.31
CA GLN A 19 -11.04 -2.66 14.35
C GLN A 19 -11.83 -3.16 13.15
N ARG A 20 -11.29 -4.14 12.45
CA ARG A 20 -11.95 -4.82 11.35
C ARG A 20 -11.85 -6.31 11.62
N GLU A 21 -13.01 -6.94 11.81
CA GLU A 21 -13.09 -8.33 12.27
C GLU A 21 -12.28 -8.53 13.56
N ASN A 22 -11.34 -9.46 13.58
CA ASN A 22 -10.47 -9.75 14.71
C ASN A 22 -9.08 -9.07 14.60
N VAL A 23 -8.92 -8.10 13.68
CA VAL A 23 -7.66 -7.39 13.46
C VAL A 23 -7.80 -5.93 13.90
N LYS A 24 -6.91 -5.50 14.80
CA LYS A 24 -6.74 -4.08 15.14
C LYS A 24 -5.76 -3.47 14.15
N VAL A 25 -6.19 -2.44 13.44
CA VAL A 25 -5.35 -1.71 12.48
C VAL A 25 -4.99 -0.36 13.07
N ASN A 26 -3.70 -0.05 13.09
CA ASN A 26 -3.19 1.27 13.45
C ASN A 26 -2.72 1.95 12.16
N ILE A 27 -3.34 3.08 11.81
CA ILE A 27 -2.93 3.91 10.68
C ILE A 27 -1.98 4.97 11.21
N VAL A 28 -0.84 5.08 10.55
CA VAL A 28 0.14 6.15 10.73
C VAL A 28 0.10 7.01 9.47
N ASP A 29 -0.61 8.14 9.53
CA ASP A 29 -0.67 9.10 8.42
C ASP A 29 0.59 9.95 8.44
N THR A 30 1.36 9.95 7.35
CA THR A 30 2.66 10.63 7.28
C THR A 30 2.60 11.90 6.42
N PRO A 31 3.37 12.95 6.74
CA PRO A 31 3.46 14.13 5.89
C PRO A 31 3.93 13.79 4.47
N GLY A 32 3.24 14.30 3.45
CA GLY A 32 3.61 14.10 2.04
C GLY A 32 4.64 15.11 1.49
N HIS A 33 5.03 16.11 2.28
CA HIS A 33 5.92 17.19 1.86
C HIS A 33 7.39 16.88 2.16
N MET A 34 8.30 17.29 1.27
CA MET A 34 9.73 16.97 1.37
C MET A 34 10.39 17.49 2.65
N ASP A 35 9.96 18.65 3.12
CA ASP A 35 10.47 19.28 4.35
C ASP A 35 10.28 18.42 5.61
N PHE A 36 9.39 17.43 5.57
CA PHE A 36 9.09 16.54 6.71
C PHE A 36 9.56 15.10 6.48
N LEU A 37 10.44 14.86 5.50
CA LEU A 37 10.95 13.51 5.21
C LEU A 37 11.53 12.82 6.45
N ALA A 38 12.24 13.54 7.33
CA ALA A 38 12.78 12.95 8.56
C ALA A 38 11.68 12.31 9.44
N ASP A 39 10.52 12.93 9.55
CA ASP A 39 9.37 12.40 10.31
C ASP A 39 8.73 11.22 9.60
N VAL A 40 8.70 11.24 8.26
CA VAL A 40 8.28 10.08 7.47
C VAL A 40 9.21 8.90 7.74
N TYR A 41 10.53 9.07 7.61
CA TYR A 41 11.51 8.00 7.83
C TYR A 41 11.42 7.39 9.24
N ARG A 42 11.20 8.20 10.28
CA ARG A 42 10.97 7.68 11.64
C ARG A 42 9.68 6.89 11.75
N SER A 43 8.62 7.36 11.10
CA SER A 43 7.34 6.67 11.10
C SER A 43 7.43 5.32 10.38
N LEU A 44 8.28 5.17 9.35
CA LEU A 44 8.45 3.91 8.63
C LEU A 44 9.02 2.78 9.51
N SER A 45 9.84 3.06 10.53
CA SER A 45 10.50 2.00 11.32
C SER A 45 9.58 1.22 12.25
N VAL A 46 8.32 1.64 12.37
CA VAL A 46 7.30 1.00 13.22
C VAL A 46 6.15 0.42 12.41
N LEU A 47 6.26 0.38 11.08
CA LEU A 47 5.20 -0.12 10.20
C LEU A 47 5.45 -1.59 9.81
N ASP A 48 4.38 -2.38 9.86
CA ASP A 48 4.36 -3.74 9.32
C ASP A 48 4.06 -3.76 7.81
N GLY A 49 3.55 -2.66 7.26
CA GLY A 49 3.16 -2.53 5.86
C GLY A 49 2.83 -1.10 5.49
N ALA A 50 2.83 -0.79 4.19
CA ALA A 50 2.57 0.54 3.67
C ALA A 50 1.60 0.55 2.50
N ILE A 51 0.79 1.61 2.42
CA ILE A 51 -0.04 1.91 1.25
C ILE A 51 0.57 3.13 0.58
N LEU A 52 1.16 2.95 -0.60
CA LEU A 52 1.73 4.05 -1.35
C LEU A 52 0.66 4.61 -2.30
N LEU A 53 0.19 5.81 -1.99
CA LEU A 53 -0.82 6.50 -2.77
C LEU A 53 -0.21 7.12 -4.04
N ILE A 54 -0.88 6.90 -5.17
CA ILE A 54 -0.50 7.44 -6.48
C ILE A 54 -1.73 8.17 -7.05
N SER A 55 -1.54 9.36 -7.62
CA SER A 55 -2.64 10.09 -8.25
C SER A 55 -2.92 9.50 -9.63
N ALA A 56 -4.17 9.16 -9.92
CA ALA A 56 -4.60 8.70 -11.25
C ALA A 56 -4.33 9.73 -12.35
N LYS A 57 -4.25 11.01 -11.99
CA LYS A 57 -3.99 12.12 -12.92
C LYS A 57 -2.50 12.50 -13.00
N ASP A 58 -1.83 12.54 -11.86
CA ASP A 58 -0.47 13.08 -11.79
C ASP A 58 0.62 11.99 -11.90
N GLY A 59 0.23 10.71 -11.83
CA GLY A 59 1.16 9.58 -11.90
C GLY A 59 2.18 9.55 -10.74
N VAL A 60 3.33 8.96 -11.02
CA VAL A 60 4.44 8.82 -10.07
C VAL A 60 5.26 10.11 -10.03
N GLN A 61 5.29 10.69 -8.83
CA GLN A 61 6.03 11.91 -8.53
C GLN A 61 7.40 11.60 -7.92
N SER A 62 8.27 12.61 -7.89
CA SER A 62 9.62 12.48 -7.31
C SER A 62 9.60 11.99 -5.86
N GLN A 63 8.65 12.47 -5.05
CA GLN A 63 8.49 12.08 -3.66
C GLN A 63 8.04 10.62 -3.52
N THR A 64 7.13 10.16 -4.39
CA THR A 64 6.68 8.77 -4.46
C THR A 64 7.85 7.82 -4.64
N ARG A 65 8.82 8.18 -5.48
CA ARG A 65 10.04 7.38 -5.72
C ARG A 65 10.95 7.31 -4.49
N ILE A 66 11.12 8.43 -3.79
CA ILE A 66 11.94 8.49 -2.55
C ILE A 66 11.32 7.59 -1.48
N LEU A 67 10.00 7.68 -1.28
CA LEU A 67 9.28 6.85 -0.31
C LEU A 67 9.29 5.38 -0.67
N PHE A 68 9.05 5.04 -1.94
CA PHE A 68 9.14 3.66 -2.41
C PHE A 68 10.52 3.05 -2.14
N HIS A 69 11.60 3.79 -2.45
CA HIS A 69 12.97 3.34 -2.17
C HIS A 69 13.24 3.15 -0.68
N ALA A 70 12.71 4.04 0.17
CA ALA A 70 12.83 3.90 1.63
C ALA A 70 12.12 2.64 2.14
N LEU A 71 10.87 2.43 1.74
CA LEU A 71 10.07 1.26 2.11
C LEU A 71 10.75 -0.04 1.67
N ARG A 72 11.27 -0.09 0.43
CA ARG A 72 12.04 -1.23 -0.09
C ARG A 72 13.27 -1.53 0.75
N LYS A 73 14.07 -0.50 1.08
CA LYS A 73 15.28 -0.68 1.91
C LYS A 73 14.99 -1.22 3.30
N MET A 74 13.78 -0.96 3.81
CA MET A 74 13.32 -1.42 5.12
C MET A 74 12.55 -2.74 5.03
N ASN A 75 12.43 -3.35 3.85
CA ASN A 75 11.63 -4.56 3.58
C ASN A 75 10.19 -4.44 4.12
N ILE A 76 9.58 -3.27 3.97
CA ILE A 76 8.19 -3.04 4.37
C ILE A 76 7.30 -3.42 3.18
N PRO A 77 6.38 -4.40 3.29
CA PRO A 77 5.45 -4.77 2.24
C PRO A 77 4.61 -3.57 1.79
N ILE A 78 4.44 -3.41 0.47
CA ILE A 78 3.81 -2.22 -0.11
C ILE A 78 2.62 -2.61 -0.98
N ILE A 79 1.50 -1.94 -0.77
CA ILE A 79 0.36 -1.91 -1.69
C ILE A 79 0.36 -0.58 -2.42
N PHE A 80 0.28 -0.61 -3.75
CA PHE A 80 0.04 0.61 -4.54
C PHE A 80 -1.46 0.88 -4.61
N PHE A 81 -1.85 2.11 -4.32
CA PHE A 81 -3.25 2.54 -4.44
C PHE A 81 -3.36 3.79 -5.31
N ILE A 82 -3.93 3.62 -6.50
CA ILE A 82 -4.19 4.70 -7.45
C ILE A 82 -5.49 5.40 -7.06
N ASN A 83 -5.36 6.59 -6.48
CA ASN A 83 -6.46 7.40 -5.98
C ASN A 83 -6.91 8.45 -7.02
N LYS A 84 -8.10 9.03 -6.81
CA LYS A 84 -8.69 10.10 -7.65
C LYS A 84 -9.10 9.62 -9.05
N ILE A 85 -9.56 8.37 -9.16
CA ILE A 85 -10.10 7.82 -10.43
C ILE A 85 -11.39 8.50 -10.90
N ASP A 86 -11.92 9.46 -10.15
CA ASP A 86 -13.09 10.26 -10.52
C ASP A 86 -12.74 11.51 -11.33
N GLN A 87 -11.45 11.79 -11.56
CA GLN A 87 -11.03 12.96 -12.31
C GLN A 87 -11.09 12.74 -13.83
N ASN A 88 -11.51 13.77 -14.57
CA ASN A 88 -11.54 13.72 -16.03
C ASN A 88 -10.12 13.65 -16.62
N GLY A 89 -9.98 12.90 -17.71
CA GLY A 89 -8.73 12.84 -18.50
C GLY A 89 -7.65 11.93 -17.91
N ILE A 90 -7.99 11.08 -16.94
CA ILE A 90 -7.12 10.03 -16.43
C ILE A 90 -6.95 8.90 -17.46
N ASN A 91 -5.72 8.41 -17.59
CA ASN A 91 -5.36 7.27 -18.42
C ASN A 91 -4.61 6.25 -17.56
N LEU A 92 -5.32 5.23 -17.08
CA LEU A 92 -4.76 4.22 -16.19
C LEU A 92 -3.59 3.43 -16.82
N PRO A 93 -3.66 2.98 -18.09
CA PRO A 93 -2.51 2.43 -18.80
C PRO A 93 -1.22 3.26 -18.68
N ASP A 94 -1.30 4.58 -18.85
CA ASP A 94 -0.14 5.45 -18.74
C ASP A 94 0.40 5.48 -17.30
N VAL A 95 -0.49 5.50 -16.29
CA VAL A 95 -0.10 5.42 -14.88
C VAL A 95 0.57 4.08 -14.55
N TYR A 96 0.08 2.97 -15.11
CA TYR A 96 0.70 1.66 -14.95
C TYR A 96 2.11 1.62 -15.55
N GLN A 97 2.28 2.18 -16.74
CA GLN A 97 3.60 2.29 -17.36
C GLN A 97 4.51 3.19 -16.52
N ASP A 98 3.99 4.30 -15.99
CA ASP A 98 4.75 5.21 -15.14
C ASP A 98 5.23 4.55 -13.85
N ILE A 99 4.40 3.67 -13.26
CA ILE A 99 4.78 2.85 -12.10
C ILE A 99 5.89 1.87 -12.48
N LYS A 100 5.77 1.18 -13.62
CA LYS A 100 6.79 0.25 -14.11
C LYS A 100 8.14 0.93 -14.31
N ASP A 101 8.13 2.04 -15.06
CA ASP A 101 9.34 2.77 -15.43
C ASP A 101 10.06 3.42 -14.25
N LYS A 102 9.30 3.94 -13.26
CA LYS A 102 9.87 4.76 -12.17
C LYS A 102 9.97 4.04 -10.84
N LEU A 103 9.18 3.00 -10.60
CA LEU A 103 9.12 2.26 -9.33
C LEU A 103 9.55 0.80 -9.51
N SER A 104 8.77 -0.03 -10.19
CA SER A 104 9.05 -1.46 -10.32
C SER A 104 8.22 -2.11 -11.42
N ASP A 105 8.82 -3.01 -12.20
CA ASP A 105 8.13 -3.86 -13.18
C ASP A 105 7.27 -4.96 -12.52
N ASP A 106 7.66 -5.40 -11.32
CA ASP A 106 6.96 -6.42 -10.53
C ASP A 106 5.65 -5.93 -9.90
N ILE A 107 4.71 -5.47 -10.73
CA ILE A 107 3.37 -5.10 -10.29
C ILE A 107 2.33 -6.12 -10.73
N ILE A 108 1.29 -6.28 -9.91
CA ILE A 108 0.09 -7.05 -10.26
C ILE A 108 -1.14 -6.18 -10.10
N ILE A 109 -1.88 -5.99 -11.19
CA ILE A 109 -3.12 -5.20 -11.17
C ILE A 109 -4.22 -6.07 -10.58
N LYS A 110 -4.81 -5.66 -9.46
CA LYS A 110 -5.81 -6.47 -8.72
C LYS A 110 -7.25 -6.09 -9.02
N GLN A 111 -7.48 -5.02 -9.80
CA GLN A 111 -8.83 -4.53 -10.06
C GLN A 111 -9.00 -4.02 -11.49
N THR A 112 -10.19 -4.24 -12.03
CA THR A 112 -10.69 -3.52 -13.21
C THR A 112 -11.40 -2.25 -12.76
N VAL A 113 -11.16 -1.15 -13.49
CA VAL A 113 -11.80 0.15 -13.23
C VAL A 113 -12.71 0.50 -14.38
N ASN A 114 -13.97 0.79 -14.08
CA ASN A 114 -14.88 1.41 -15.04
C ASN A 114 -14.90 2.92 -14.80
N LEU A 115 -14.58 3.71 -15.83
CA LEU A 115 -14.48 5.16 -15.78
C LEU A 115 -15.68 5.88 -16.43
N ASN A 116 -16.77 5.16 -16.71
CA ASN A 116 -17.99 5.76 -17.26
C ASN A 116 -18.68 6.67 -16.24
N LEU A 117 -19.89 7.15 -16.56
CA LEU A 117 -20.68 8.13 -15.80
C LEU A 117 -20.75 7.89 -14.27
N LYS A 118 -20.60 6.64 -13.80
CA LYS A 118 -20.40 6.32 -12.39
C LYS A 118 -19.18 5.41 -12.26
N PRO A 119 -18.03 5.93 -11.79
CA PRO A 119 -16.85 5.12 -11.65
C PRO A 119 -17.06 4.02 -10.61
N TYR A 120 -16.57 2.82 -10.90
CA TYR A 120 -16.57 1.72 -9.94
C TYR A 120 -15.34 0.83 -10.18
N VAL A 121 -14.99 0.05 -9.16
CA VAL A 121 -13.89 -0.91 -9.20
C VAL A 121 -14.43 -2.31 -8.90
N ILE A 122 -13.88 -3.31 -9.59
CA ILE A 122 -14.17 -4.73 -9.38
C ILE A 122 -12.83 -5.45 -9.24
N ASP A 123 -12.70 -6.30 -8.24
CA ASP A 123 -11.52 -7.13 -8.07
C ASP A 123 -11.41 -8.15 -9.22
N TYR A 124 -10.21 -8.37 -9.73
CA TYR A 124 -9.99 -9.37 -10.77
C TYR A 124 -10.31 -10.76 -10.23
N THR A 125 -11.21 -11.46 -10.92
CA THR A 125 -11.50 -12.88 -10.69
C THR A 125 -10.94 -13.77 -11.80
N GLU A 126 -10.47 -13.16 -12.90
CA GLU A 126 -10.02 -13.89 -14.08
C GLU A 126 -8.62 -14.49 -13.90
N PRO A 127 -8.30 -15.61 -14.58
CA PRO A 127 -6.99 -16.26 -14.49
C PRO A 127 -5.82 -15.39 -14.98
N GLU A 128 -6.08 -14.47 -15.91
CA GLU A 128 -5.08 -13.60 -16.53
C GLU A 128 -4.30 -12.75 -15.52
N GLN A 129 -4.92 -12.41 -14.38
CA GLN A 129 -4.26 -11.65 -13.31
C GLN A 129 -3.01 -12.35 -12.77
N TRP A 130 -2.95 -13.68 -12.88
CA TRP A 130 -1.90 -14.50 -12.27
C TRP A 130 -0.65 -14.60 -13.13
N GLU A 131 -0.63 -14.04 -14.35
CA GLU A 131 0.52 -14.13 -15.25
C GLU A 131 1.82 -13.68 -14.58
N THR A 132 1.84 -12.51 -13.92
CA THR A 132 3.02 -12.01 -13.19
C THR A 132 3.48 -12.94 -12.07
N VAL A 133 2.54 -13.61 -11.39
CA VAL A 133 2.83 -14.56 -10.30
C VAL A 133 3.41 -15.85 -10.87
N ILE A 134 2.81 -16.37 -11.95
CA ILE A 134 3.24 -17.59 -12.63
C ILE A 134 4.62 -17.40 -13.24
N VAL A 135 4.84 -16.32 -13.99
CA VAL A 135 6.12 -16.04 -14.67
C VAL A 135 7.25 -15.80 -13.67
N GLY A 136 6.96 -15.24 -12.50
CA GLY A 136 7.97 -15.01 -11.48
C GLY A 136 8.35 -16.23 -10.64
N ASN A 137 7.76 -17.41 -10.89
CA ASN A 137 8.05 -18.63 -10.17
C ASN A 137 8.23 -19.81 -11.14
N ASP A 138 9.46 -20.34 -11.24
CA ASP A 138 9.83 -21.39 -12.20
C ASP A 138 8.94 -22.64 -12.11
N TYR A 139 8.56 -23.04 -10.89
CA TYR A 139 7.69 -24.20 -10.67
C TYR A 139 6.27 -23.96 -11.19
N LEU A 140 5.69 -22.78 -10.92
CA LEU A 140 4.38 -22.42 -11.43
C LEU A 140 4.40 -22.25 -12.96
N LEU A 141 5.46 -21.66 -13.51
CA LEU A 141 5.66 -21.48 -14.95
C LEU A 141 5.77 -22.82 -15.68
N GLU A 142 6.53 -23.77 -15.14
CA GLU A 142 6.64 -25.13 -15.69
C GLU A 142 5.26 -25.82 -15.68
N LYS A 143 4.54 -25.74 -14.56
CA LYS A 143 3.20 -26.32 -14.41
C LYS A 143 2.21 -25.72 -15.42
N TYR A 144 2.25 -24.40 -15.63
CA TYR A 144 1.43 -23.69 -16.61
C TYR A 144 1.77 -24.11 -18.05
N THR A 145 3.05 -24.19 -18.39
CA THR A 145 3.54 -24.54 -19.75
C THR A 145 3.08 -25.94 -20.17
N ILE A 146 3.05 -26.89 -19.23
CA ILE A 146 2.59 -28.27 -19.46
C ILE A 146 1.04 -28.37 -19.39
N ARG A 147 0.32 -27.24 -19.28
CA ARG A 147 -1.15 -27.14 -19.15
C ARG A 147 -1.71 -27.94 -17.98
N LYS A 148 -0.94 -28.09 -16.90
CA LYS A 148 -1.45 -28.66 -15.65
C LYS A 148 -2.34 -27.63 -14.95
N THR A 149 -3.34 -28.11 -14.23
CA THR A 149 -4.24 -27.25 -13.46
C THR A 149 -3.50 -26.56 -12.32
N LEU A 150 -3.45 -25.23 -12.37
CA LEU A 150 -2.95 -24.41 -11.27
C LEU A 150 -4.02 -24.31 -10.18
N ASN A 151 -3.62 -24.48 -8.93
CA ASN A 151 -4.52 -24.29 -7.80
C ASN A 151 -4.48 -22.81 -7.37
N ILE A 152 -5.66 -22.19 -7.21
CA ILE A 152 -5.78 -20.80 -6.76
C ILE A 152 -5.06 -20.60 -5.41
N ALA A 153 -5.15 -21.57 -4.50
CA ALA A 153 -4.46 -21.47 -3.20
C ALA A 153 -2.93 -21.49 -3.32
N GLU A 154 -2.37 -22.15 -4.34
CA GLU A 154 -0.92 -22.11 -4.61
C GLU A 154 -0.51 -20.72 -5.13
N LEU A 155 -1.32 -20.14 -6.03
CA LEU A 155 -1.10 -18.81 -6.60
C LEU A 155 -1.21 -17.70 -5.55
N GLU A 156 -2.23 -17.76 -4.69
CA GLU A 156 -2.41 -16.80 -3.59
C GLU A 156 -1.28 -16.88 -2.57
N LYS A 157 -0.77 -18.10 -2.30
CA LYS A 157 0.37 -18.29 -1.40
C LYS A 157 1.62 -17.64 -1.98
N GLU A 158 1.95 -17.91 -3.24
CA GLU A 158 3.10 -17.30 -3.92
C GLU A 158 2.97 -15.77 -3.96
N GLU A 159 1.80 -15.25 -4.32
CA GLU A 159 1.53 -13.81 -4.32
C GLU A 159 1.79 -13.20 -2.94
N ASN A 160 1.27 -13.82 -1.87
CA ASN A 160 1.47 -13.34 -0.50
C ASN A 160 2.94 -13.35 -0.09
N GLU A 161 3.66 -14.44 -0.37
CA GLU A 161 5.09 -14.54 -0.07
C GLU A 161 5.89 -13.47 -0.81
N ARG A 162 5.59 -13.22 -2.08
CA ARG A 162 6.26 -12.19 -2.87
C ARG A 162 5.93 -10.77 -2.40
N ILE A 163 4.69 -10.51 -1.98
CA ILE A 163 4.30 -9.22 -1.37
C ILE A 163 5.07 -8.99 -0.07
N GLN A 164 5.09 -9.99 0.82
CA GLN A 164 5.78 -9.91 2.11
C GLN A 164 7.29 -9.72 1.94
N ASN A 165 7.89 -10.35 0.93
CA ASN A 165 9.30 -10.19 0.60
C ASN A 165 9.62 -9.00 -0.31
N CYS A 166 8.65 -8.11 -0.55
CA CYS A 166 8.82 -6.90 -1.37
C CYS A 166 9.31 -7.19 -2.81
N SER A 167 8.87 -8.29 -3.42
CA SER A 167 9.21 -8.71 -4.79
C SER A 167 8.00 -8.73 -5.74
N LEU A 168 6.82 -8.32 -5.24
CA LEU A 168 5.61 -8.11 -6.03
C LEU A 168 4.75 -7.04 -5.34
N TYR A 169 4.22 -6.09 -6.11
CA TYR A 169 3.46 -4.96 -5.60
C TYR A 169 2.04 -4.95 -6.18
N PRO A 170 1.01 -5.23 -5.37
CA PRO A 170 -0.36 -5.24 -5.85
C PRO A 170 -0.88 -3.81 -6.03
N VAL A 171 -1.58 -3.59 -7.13
CA VAL A 171 -2.15 -2.29 -7.51
C VAL A 171 -3.67 -2.35 -7.35
N TYR A 172 -4.17 -1.49 -6.47
CA TYR A 172 -5.58 -1.22 -6.23
C TYR A 172 -5.93 0.22 -6.64
N HIS A 173 -7.21 0.50 -6.76
CA HIS A 173 -7.73 1.75 -7.31
C HIS A 173 -8.90 2.26 -6.48
N GLY A 174 -9.10 3.57 -6.50
CA GLY A 174 -10.30 4.14 -5.94
C GLY A 174 -10.38 5.65 -6.00
N SER A 175 -11.47 6.14 -5.42
CA SER A 175 -11.69 7.56 -5.17
C SER A 175 -12.07 7.71 -3.71
N ALA A 176 -11.14 8.20 -2.90
CA ALA A 176 -11.43 8.52 -1.50
C ALA A 176 -12.56 9.55 -1.39
N LYS A 177 -12.65 10.50 -2.33
CA LYS A 177 -13.68 11.55 -2.36
C LYS A 177 -15.09 10.96 -2.52
N ASN A 178 -15.23 9.96 -3.40
CA ASN A 178 -16.52 9.36 -3.74
C ASN A 178 -16.74 7.99 -3.06
N ASN A 179 -15.86 7.62 -2.12
CA ASN A 179 -15.88 6.34 -1.40
C ASN A 179 -15.87 5.10 -2.32
N ILE A 180 -15.10 5.16 -3.40
CA ILE A 180 -14.93 4.06 -4.37
C ILE A 180 -13.64 3.31 -4.04
N GLY A 181 -13.68 1.98 -3.94
CA GLY A 181 -12.51 1.13 -3.70
C GLY A 181 -12.00 1.08 -2.26
N ILE A 182 -12.57 1.89 -1.35
CA ILE A 182 -12.12 1.98 0.04
C ILE A 182 -12.42 0.72 0.84
N LYS A 183 -13.57 0.07 0.60
CA LYS A 183 -13.91 -1.19 1.26
C LYS A 183 -12.90 -2.29 0.90
N GLN A 184 -12.60 -2.42 -0.39
CA GLN A 184 -11.60 -3.37 -0.90
C GLN A 184 -10.22 -3.06 -0.31
N LEU A 185 -9.83 -1.79 -0.25
CA LEU A 185 -8.56 -1.39 0.37
C LEU A 185 -8.49 -1.84 1.84
N ILE A 186 -9.55 -1.64 2.63
CA ILE A 186 -9.61 -2.09 4.03
C ILE A 186 -9.46 -3.61 4.16
N GLU A 187 -10.13 -4.37 3.28
CA GLU A 187 -10.06 -5.83 3.27
C GLU A 187 -8.65 -6.35 2.93
N VAL A 188 -7.98 -5.69 1.99
CA VAL A 188 -6.62 -6.05 1.57
C VAL A 188 -5.59 -5.69 2.63
N ILE A 189 -5.73 -4.57 3.34
CA ILE A 189 -4.87 -4.23 4.49
C ILE A 189 -4.90 -5.36 5.52
N THR A 190 -6.09 -5.85 5.87
CA THR A 190 -6.25 -6.89 6.89
C THR A 190 -5.84 -8.28 6.44
N SER A 191 -5.86 -8.56 5.13
CA SER A 191 -5.55 -9.90 4.60
C SER A 191 -4.13 -10.05 4.06
N LYS A 192 -3.54 -8.98 3.50
CA LYS A 192 -2.24 -9.01 2.82
C LYS A 192 -1.10 -8.38 3.61
N LEU A 193 -1.37 -7.36 4.43
CA LEU A 193 -0.34 -6.68 5.25
C LEU A 193 -0.29 -7.20 6.68
N PHE A 194 -1.25 -8.03 7.08
CA PHE A 194 -1.25 -8.62 8.41
C PHE A 194 -0.19 -9.72 8.50
N SER A 195 0.82 -9.51 9.34
CA SER A 195 1.73 -10.56 9.77
C SER A 195 1.40 -10.91 11.23
N PRO A 196 0.90 -12.13 11.53
CA PRO A 196 0.74 -12.54 12.91
C PRO A 196 2.12 -12.58 13.56
N THR A 197 2.37 -11.66 14.49
CA THR A 197 3.63 -11.60 15.22
C THR A 197 3.84 -12.94 15.95
N GLN A 198 4.85 -13.72 15.55
CA GLN A 198 5.36 -14.79 16.40
C GLN A 198 6.07 -14.15 17.58
N LEU A 199 5.32 -13.86 18.64
CA LEU A 199 5.84 -13.42 19.92
C LEU A 199 6.65 -14.55 20.55
N ASN A 200 7.92 -14.67 20.16
CA ASN A 200 8.88 -15.63 20.71
C ASN A 200 9.75 -15.03 21.84
N SER A 201 9.35 -13.91 22.43
CA SER A 201 10.15 -13.21 23.45
C SER A 201 9.30 -12.84 24.67
N ASP A 202 9.65 -13.41 25.83
CA ASP A 202 9.07 -13.07 27.13
C ASP A 202 9.52 -11.69 27.67
N LYS A 203 10.48 -11.02 27.02
CA LYS A 203 10.99 -9.72 27.48
C LYS A 203 10.29 -8.57 26.77
N LEU A 204 9.80 -7.61 27.56
CA LEU A 204 9.25 -6.35 27.08
C LEU A 204 10.33 -5.57 26.31
N CYS A 205 10.03 -5.21 25.07
CA CYS A 205 10.83 -4.34 24.23
C CYS A 205 9.92 -3.34 23.50
N GLY A 206 10.48 -2.21 23.07
CA GLY A 206 9.75 -1.19 22.34
C GLY A 206 10.70 -0.16 21.74
N ASN A 207 10.29 0.44 20.62
CA ASN A 207 11.01 1.51 19.96
C ASN A 207 10.17 2.78 20.02
N VAL A 208 10.79 3.87 20.46
CA VAL A 208 10.19 5.21 20.41
C VAL A 208 10.45 5.80 19.03
N PHE A 209 9.40 6.22 18.34
CA PHE A 209 9.50 6.81 17.01
C PHE A 209 9.02 8.27 16.95
N LYS A 210 8.24 8.73 17.94
CA LYS A 210 7.77 10.12 18.00
C LYS A 210 7.69 10.64 19.43
N VAL A 211 8.04 11.91 19.60
CA VAL A 211 7.88 12.65 20.86
C VAL A 211 7.13 13.93 20.56
N GLU A 212 6.04 14.18 21.29
CA GLU A 212 5.25 15.41 21.20
C GLU A 212 5.14 16.08 22.56
N TYR A 213 4.91 17.39 22.53
CA TYR A 213 4.58 18.17 23.71
C TYR A 213 3.17 18.70 23.53
N SER A 214 2.28 18.40 24.48
CA SER A 214 0.94 18.97 24.52
C SER A 214 0.98 20.44 24.95
N ASP A 215 -0.14 21.13 24.76
CA ASP A 215 -0.26 22.56 25.08
C ASP A 215 -0.04 22.87 26.58
N ASP A 216 -0.24 21.89 27.46
CA ASP A 216 0.04 21.95 28.89
C ASP A 216 1.47 21.52 29.26
N GLY A 217 2.34 21.27 28.26
CA GLY A 217 3.75 20.93 28.44
C GLY A 217 4.02 19.47 28.79
N GLN A 218 3.02 18.59 28.76
CA GLN A 218 3.24 17.16 28.97
C GLN A 218 3.94 16.53 27.77
N ARG A 219 4.88 15.64 28.05
CA ARG A 219 5.61 14.90 27.02
C ARG A 219 4.89 13.60 26.69
N LEU A 220 4.41 13.50 25.45
CA LEU A 220 3.83 12.30 24.87
C LEU A 220 4.91 11.56 24.08
N VAL A 221 5.07 10.26 24.32
CA VAL A 221 6.08 9.41 23.70
C VAL A 221 5.37 8.23 23.04
N TYR A 222 5.59 8.09 21.74
CA TYR A 222 4.99 7.07 20.87
C TYR A 222 6.06 6.12 20.35
#